data_AF-A0A969LGB0-F1
#
_entry.id   AF-A0A969LGB0-F1
#
_cell.length_a   1.000
_cell.length_b   1.000
_cell.length_c   1.000
_cell.angle_alpha   90.00
_cell.angle_beta   90.00
_cell.angle_gamma   90.00
#
_symmetry.space_group_name_H-M   'P 1'
#
loop_
_entity.id
_entity.type
_entity.pdbx_description
1 polymer ?
#
loop_
_entity_poly.entity_id
_entity_poly.type
_entity_poly.pdbx_seq_one_letter_code
_entity_poly.pdbx_strand_id
1 'polypeptide(L)'
;MESCDRAPKAPIRPTLDGRRGGNDWRDAGRVACGSVRNAQSDRPPCASLLYGVNSDNFYLRFEFDHTSPLRRDPSTEIHLLWFYPGVTMYNSPAPLANLPSTAPLNYLFHHHLGLRLADLSCWFEEANERYEWQPRQCQANVILADCLDIAVPWSSFPGQADYPLRLVVVLADAGKFQSYLPTGQLINLQARWTGADSGDHELYC
;
A
#
# COMPACT_ATOMS: atom_id res chain seq x y z
N MET A 1 12.43 -22.26 2.17
CA MET A 1 12.48 -20.99 2.92
C MET A 1 11.07 -20.43 2.83
N GLU A 2 10.29 -20.52 3.90
CA GLU A 2 8.83 -20.33 3.88
C GLU A 2 8.47 -18.90 3.45
N SER A 3 8.02 -18.78 2.21
CA SER A 3 7.18 -17.68 1.74
C SER A 3 5.80 -17.93 2.33
N CYS A 4 5.49 -17.32 3.47
CA CYS A 4 4.15 -17.40 4.03
C CYS A 4 3.55 -16.01 4.01
N ASP A 5 2.94 -15.69 2.87
CA ASP A 5 1.95 -14.63 2.81
C ASP A 5 0.92 -14.91 3.90
N ARG A 6 0.58 -13.89 4.68
CA ARG A 6 -0.35 -14.03 5.79
C ARG A 6 -1.18 -12.78 5.96
N ALA A 7 -2.44 -12.99 6.34
CA ALA A 7 -3.26 -11.93 6.87
C ALA A 7 -2.71 -11.43 8.21
N PRO A 8 -3.04 -10.19 8.62
CA PRO A 8 -2.78 -9.74 9.98
C PRO A 8 -3.46 -10.66 11.00
N LYS A 9 -2.97 -10.67 12.24
CA LYS A 9 -3.49 -11.52 13.33
C LYS A 9 -4.16 -10.72 14.44
N ALA A 10 -3.79 -9.44 14.57
CA ALA A 10 -4.32 -8.51 15.56
C ALA A 10 -4.02 -7.08 15.11
N PRO A 11 -4.67 -6.07 15.72
CA PRO A 11 -4.24 -4.69 15.58
C PRO A 11 -2.77 -4.49 15.98
N ILE A 12 -2.05 -3.65 15.24
CA ILE A 12 -0.63 -3.35 15.48
C ILE A 12 -0.43 -1.89 15.91
N ARG A 13 0.59 -1.65 16.73
CA ARG A 13 1.04 -0.30 17.14
C ARG A 13 2.55 -0.21 16.98
N PRO A 14 3.07 -0.28 15.74
CA PRO A 14 4.50 -0.31 15.52
C PRO A 14 5.17 1.01 15.89
N THR A 15 6.37 0.91 16.45
CA THR A 15 7.30 2.04 16.45
C THR A 15 7.74 2.31 15.01
N LEU A 16 7.56 3.55 14.53
CA LEU A 16 8.00 3.98 13.20
C LEU A 16 9.41 4.54 13.29
N ASP A 17 10.41 3.69 13.10
CA ASP A 17 11.82 4.07 13.13
C ASP A 17 12.58 3.64 11.86
N GLY A 18 11.90 2.96 10.94
CA GLY A 18 12.48 2.41 9.73
C GLY A 18 13.55 1.34 9.97
N ARG A 19 13.79 0.90 11.21
CA ARG A 19 14.85 -0.07 11.51
C ARG A 19 14.36 -1.50 11.34
N ARG A 20 15.27 -2.37 10.91
CA ARG A 20 15.02 -3.81 10.89
C ARG A 20 15.17 -4.39 12.30
N GLY A 21 14.32 -5.37 12.60
CA GLY A 21 14.25 -5.95 13.93
C GLY A 21 13.28 -5.17 14.82
N GLY A 22 12.50 -5.90 15.61
CA GLY A 22 11.40 -5.35 16.40
C GLY A 22 10.20 -6.29 16.35
N ASN A 23 9.61 -6.58 17.50
CA ASN A 23 8.48 -7.50 17.62
C ASN A 23 7.14 -6.82 17.31
N ASP A 24 7.12 -5.49 17.14
CA ASP A 24 5.89 -4.70 17.00
C ASP A 24 5.14 -4.99 15.68
N TRP A 25 5.81 -5.60 14.70
CA TRP A 25 5.24 -6.04 13.41
C TRP A 25 4.89 -7.54 13.37
N ARG A 26 5.04 -8.27 14.47
CA ARG A 26 4.85 -9.75 14.49
C ARG A 26 3.43 -10.17 14.09
N ASP A 27 2.44 -9.36 14.46
CA ASP A 27 1.01 -9.61 14.24
C ASP A 27 0.52 -8.95 12.94
N ALA A 28 1.41 -8.27 12.20
CA ALA A 28 1.10 -7.70 10.90
C ALA A 28 0.90 -8.79 9.84
N GLY A 29 0.05 -8.45 8.87
CA GLY A 29 -0.01 -9.15 7.60
C GLY A 29 1.30 -9.00 6.86
N ARG A 30 1.62 -9.96 6.01
CA ARG A 30 2.85 -9.97 5.22
C ARG A 30 2.54 -10.50 3.83
N VAL A 31 3.09 -9.86 2.82
CA VAL A 31 3.15 -10.39 1.45
C VAL A 31 4.60 -10.38 0.99
N ALA A 32 5.06 -11.48 0.42
CA ALA A 32 6.35 -11.56 -0.24
C ALA A 32 6.28 -10.83 -1.59
N CYS A 33 7.22 -9.91 -1.85
CA CYS A 33 7.23 -9.19 -3.13
C CYS A 33 7.85 -10.04 -4.27
N GLY A 34 8.53 -11.14 -3.94
CA GLY A 34 9.33 -11.95 -4.87
C GLY A 34 8.64 -13.13 -5.54
N SER A 35 7.32 -13.32 -5.37
CA SER A 35 6.61 -14.50 -5.90
C SER A 35 6.21 -14.39 -7.38
N VAL A 36 6.61 -13.33 -8.09
CA VAL A 36 6.00 -12.97 -9.39
C VAL A 36 7.05 -12.88 -10.48
N ARG A 37 7.00 -13.82 -11.42
CA ARG A 37 7.87 -13.97 -12.60
C ARG A 37 7.55 -13.01 -13.76
N ASN A 38 6.69 -12.00 -13.55
CA ASN A 38 5.97 -11.33 -14.65
C ASN A 38 6.19 -9.80 -14.71
N ALA A 39 7.09 -9.24 -13.90
CA ALA A 39 7.49 -7.84 -14.06
C ALA A 39 8.70 -7.75 -14.98
N GLN A 40 8.76 -6.73 -15.83
CA GLN A 40 9.86 -6.39 -16.73
C GLN A 40 11.24 -6.26 -16.02
N SER A 41 11.24 -6.25 -14.68
CA SER A 41 12.42 -6.30 -13.81
C SER A 41 12.55 -7.69 -13.21
N ASP A 42 13.69 -8.35 -13.45
CA ASP A 42 14.06 -9.64 -12.86
C ASP A 42 14.20 -9.61 -11.32
N ARG A 43 14.03 -8.43 -10.69
CA ARG A 43 14.17 -8.26 -9.24
C ARG A 43 12.94 -7.60 -8.62
N PRO A 44 12.42 -8.15 -7.52
CA PRO A 44 11.34 -7.52 -6.80
C PRO A 44 11.84 -6.21 -6.17
N PRO A 45 10.96 -5.21 -6.03
CA PRO A 45 11.31 -3.92 -5.45
C PRO A 45 11.59 -4.00 -3.94
N CYS A 46 11.08 -5.03 -3.26
CA CYS A 46 11.26 -5.32 -1.85
C CYS A 46 11.40 -6.83 -1.62
N ALA A 47 11.76 -7.24 -0.41
CA ALA A 47 11.65 -8.62 0.04
C ALA A 47 10.22 -8.93 0.50
N SER A 48 9.66 -8.07 1.35
CA SER A 48 8.28 -8.19 1.83
C SER A 48 7.62 -6.83 2.06
N LEU A 49 6.29 -6.83 1.95
CA LEU A 49 5.41 -5.77 2.39
C LEU A 49 4.66 -6.26 3.62
N LEU A 50 4.82 -5.57 4.75
CA LEU A 50 4.03 -5.79 5.95
C LEU A 50 2.92 -4.74 6.02
N TYR A 51 1.77 -5.13 6.55
CA TYR A 51 0.62 -4.24 6.65
C TYR A 51 -0.23 -4.57 7.87
N GLY A 52 -0.93 -3.56 8.39
CA GLY A 52 -1.83 -3.73 9.51
C GLY A 52 -2.48 -2.42 9.91
N VAL A 53 -3.27 -2.46 10.98
CA VAL A 53 -4.13 -1.35 11.40
C VAL A 53 -4.19 -1.26 12.92
N ASN A 54 -4.59 -0.11 13.43
CA ASN A 54 -5.25 0.03 14.72
C ASN A 54 -6.40 1.03 14.61
N SER A 55 -6.91 1.52 15.75
CA SER A 55 -7.97 2.52 15.82
C SER A 55 -7.60 3.88 15.21
N ASP A 56 -6.31 4.17 15.07
CA ASP A 56 -5.79 5.50 14.78
C ASP A 56 -5.20 5.59 13.37
N ASN A 57 -4.55 4.51 12.89
CA ASN A 57 -3.90 4.47 11.59
C ASN A 57 -4.03 3.10 10.91
N PHE A 58 -3.83 3.08 9.60
CA PHE A 58 -3.24 1.92 8.93
C PHE A 58 -1.75 2.11 8.69
N TYR A 59 -1.03 0.99 8.59
CA TYR A 59 0.42 0.95 8.49
C TYR A 59 0.86 0.08 7.33
N LEU A 60 1.93 0.51 6.66
CA LEU A 60 2.68 -0.31 5.71
C LEU A 60 4.18 -0.26 6.07
N ARG A 61 4.87 -1.38 5.91
CA ARG A 61 6.34 -1.46 5.99
C ARG A 61 6.89 -2.19 4.78
N PHE A 62 7.74 -1.51 4.01
CA PHE A 62 8.48 -2.10 2.91
C PHE A 62 9.84 -2.55 3.41
N GLU A 63 10.04 -3.87 3.43
CA GLU A 63 11.32 -4.47 3.79
C GLU A 63 12.19 -4.60 2.53
N PHE A 64 13.12 -3.68 2.33
CA PHE A 64 14.03 -3.69 1.18
C PHE A 64 15.11 -4.76 1.27
N ASP A 65 15.33 -5.54 0.23
CA ASP A 65 16.58 -6.31 0.15
C ASP A 65 17.80 -5.37 -0.01
N HIS A 66 19.01 -5.88 0.25
CA HIS A 66 20.26 -5.10 0.13
C HIS A 66 20.55 -4.59 -1.29
N THR A 67 19.85 -5.11 -2.29
CA THR A 67 19.99 -4.77 -3.71
C THR A 67 18.81 -3.94 -4.24
N SER A 68 17.87 -3.56 -3.38
CA SER A 68 16.59 -3.00 -3.80
C SER A 68 16.79 -1.73 -4.63
N PRO A 69 16.17 -1.63 -5.81
CA PRO A 69 16.23 -0.43 -6.64
C PRO A 69 15.60 0.79 -5.94
N LEU A 70 14.61 0.56 -5.05
CA LEU A 70 13.95 1.61 -4.25
C LEU A 70 14.93 2.39 -3.36
N ARG A 71 16.09 1.81 -3.02
CA ARG A 71 17.14 2.47 -2.24
C ARG A 71 18.09 3.32 -3.08
N ARG A 72 18.17 3.06 -4.39
CA ARG A 72 19.24 3.58 -5.25
C ARG A 72 18.77 4.71 -6.16
N ASP A 73 17.47 4.77 -6.43
CA ASP A 73 16.93 5.72 -7.39
C ASP A 73 16.11 6.82 -6.70
N PRO A 74 16.62 8.07 -6.66
CA PRO A 74 15.93 9.19 -6.03
C PRO A 74 14.63 9.59 -6.73
N SER A 75 14.43 9.25 -8.01
CA SER A 75 13.18 9.57 -8.71
C SER A 75 12.06 8.56 -8.45
N THR A 76 12.33 7.53 -7.63
CA THR A 76 11.31 6.55 -7.29
C THR A 76 10.21 7.15 -6.44
N GLU A 77 8.99 6.92 -6.89
CA GLU A 77 7.75 7.30 -6.24
C GLU A 77 6.96 6.05 -5.83
N ILE A 78 6.31 6.12 -4.68
CA ILE A 78 5.38 5.11 -4.19
C ILE A 78 4.00 5.74 -4.14
N HIS A 79 3.03 5.07 -4.78
CA HIS A 79 1.64 5.50 -4.83
C HIS A 79 0.78 4.46 -4.12
N LEU A 80 0.14 4.86 -3.02
CA LEU A 80 -0.91 4.08 -2.39
C LEU A 80 -2.25 4.52 -2.97
N LEU A 81 -2.96 3.60 -3.60
CA LEU A 81 -4.26 3.86 -4.23
C LEU A 81 -5.29 2.92 -3.64
N TRP A 82 -6.38 3.45 -3.12
CA TRP A 82 -7.42 2.63 -2.50
C TRP A 82 -8.84 3.09 -2.76
N PHE A 83 -9.76 2.14 -2.63
CA PHE A 83 -11.21 2.33 -2.73
C PHE A 83 -11.93 1.52 -1.66
N TYR A 84 -13.22 1.79 -1.48
CA TYR A 84 -14.08 1.17 -0.48
C TYR A 84 -15.12 0.28 -1.16
N PRO A 85 -14.98 -1.05 -1.10
CA PRO A 85 -15.90 -1.97 -1.77
C PRO A 85 -17.34 -1.80 -1.28
N GLY A 86 -18.30 -1.77 -2.22
CA GLY A 86 -19.72 -1.68 -1.90
C GLY A 86 -20.18 -0.29 -1.43
N VAL A 87 -19.31 0.71 -1.42
CA VAL A 87 -19.66 2.09 -1.06
C VAL A 87 -19.63 2.96 -2.30
N THR A 88 -20.73 3.68 -2.57
CA THR A 88 -20.79 4.64 -3.67
C THR A 88 -20.01 5.90 -3.30
N MET A 89 -18.94 6.15 -4.04
CA MET A 89 -18.10 7.34 -3.92
C MET A 89 -17.66 7.79 -5.31
N TYR A 90 -17.15 9.02 -5.44
CA TYR A 90 -16.38 9.39 -6.62
C TYR A 90 -15.11 8.55 -6.66
N ASN A 91 -14.76 8.01 -7.82
CA ASN A 91 -13.53 7.27 -8.00
C ASN A 91 -12.86 7.73 -9.28
N SER A 92 -11.54 7.80 -9.28
CA SER A 92 -10.71 8.29 -10.39
C SER A 92 -9.67 7.23 -10.75
N PRO A 93 -9.24 7.13 -12.03
CA PRO A 93 -8.16 6.25 -12.41
C PRO A 93 -6.87 6.70 -11.73
N ALA A 94 -5.93 5.77 -11.53
CA ALA A 94 -4.64 6.09 -10.97
C ALA A 94 -3.92 7.17 -11.81
N PRO A 95 -3.38 8.25 -11.20
CA PRO A 95 -2.83 9.41 -11.91
C PRO A 95 -1.40 9.16 -12.42
N LEU A 96 -1.20 8.06 -13.14
CA LEU A 96 0.11 7.62 -13.63
C LEU A 96 0.09 7.34 -15.12
N ALA A 97 1.20 7.66 -15.79
CA ALA A 97 1.41 7.28 -17.18
C ALA A 97 1.81 5.80 -17.30
N ASN A 98 1.54 5.21 -18.47
CA ASN A 98 1.92 3.84 -18.83
C ASN A 98 1.34 2.74 -17.93
N LEU A 99 0.21 2.99 -17.26
CA LEU A 99 -0.49 1.94 -16.51
C LEU A 99 -1.00 0.85 -17.47
N PRO A 100 -0.70 -0.43 -17.20
CA PRO A 100 -1.31 -1.55 -17.89
C PRO A 100 -2.83 -1.56 -17.69
N SER A 101 -3.57 -1.88 -18.76
CA SER A 101 -5.02 -2.07 -18.69
C SER A 101 -5.38 -3.47 -18.16
N THR A 102 -4.89 -3.80 -16.97
CA THR A 102 -5.10 -5.10 -16.31
C THR A 102 -5.38 -4.91 -14.83
N ALA A 103 -6.24 -5.73 -14.25
CA ALA A 103 -6.54 -5.66 -12.82
C ALA A 103 -5.28 -5.91 -11.96
N PRO A 104 -5.15 -5.24 -10.79
CA PRO A 104 -6.02 -4.20 -10.27
C PRO A 104 -5.69 -2.78 -10.79
N LEU A 105 -4.72 -2.63 -11.70
CA LEU A 105 -4.21 -1.32 -12.14
C LEU A 105 -5.19 -0.49 -12.97
N ASN A 106 -6.17 -1.15 -13.61
CA ASN A 106 -7.22 -0.49 -14.37
C ASN A 106 -8.49 -0.20 -13.55
N TYR A 107 -8.43 -0.32 -12.22
CA TYR A 107 -9.54 0.05 -11.34
C TYR A 107 -9.63 1.58 -11.17
N LEU A 108 -10.75 2.01 -10.59
CA LEU A 108 -10.93 3.37 -10.10
C LEU A 108 -10.73 3.40 -8.59
N PHE A 109 -10.12 4.47 -8.09
CA PHE A 109 -9.71 4.64 -6.70
C PHE A 109 -10.34 5.89 -6.11
N HIS A 110 -10.66 5.87 -4.81
CA HIS A 110 -11.18 7.06 -4.12
C HIS A 110 -10.07 7.92 -3.55
N HIS A 111 -8.99 7.30 -3.06
CA HIS A 111 -7.89 8.02 -2.44
C HIS A 111 -6.56 7.63 -3.05
N HIS A 112 -5.66 8.62 -3.05
CA HIS A 112 -4.30 8.51 -3.53
C HIS A 112 -3.36 9.18 -2.53
N LEU A 113 -2.37 8.43 -2.03
CA LEU A 113 -1.22 8.97 -1.32
C LEU A 113 0.02 8.71 -2.15
N GLY A 114 0.61 9.76 -2.70
CA GLY A 114 1.90 9.69 -3.35
C GLY A 114 3.03 10.05 -2.39
N LEU A 115 4.17 9.39 -2.56
CA LEU A 115 5.38 9.59 -1.79
C LEU A 115 6.59 9.62 -2.74
N ARG A 116 7.44 10.63 -2.61
CA ARG A 116 8.75 10.66 -3.27
C ARG A 116 9.83 10.23 -2.27
N LEU A 117 10.63 9.23 -2.63
CA LEU A 117 11.61 8.65 -1.70
C LEU A 117 12.84 9.54 -1.46
N ALA A 118 13.23 10.39 -2.41
CA ALA A 118 14.41 11.25 -2.28
C ALA A 118 14.35 12.23 -1.11
N ASP A 119 13.18 12.83 -0.88
CA ASP A 119 12.96 13.88 0.13
C ASP A 119 11.88 13.50 1.14
N LEU A 120 11.30 12.30 1.03
CA LEU A 120 10.17 11.81 1.82
C LEU A 120 8.95 12.74 1.78
N SER A 121 8.83 13.56 0.74
CA SER A 121 7.65 14.38 0.54
C SER A 121 6.46 13.50 0.15
N CYS A 122 5.30 13.78 0.74
CA CYS A 122 4.06 13.10 0.39
C CYS A 122 2.99 14.10 -0.01
N TRP A 123 2.06 13.65 -0.84
CA TRP A 123 0.86 14.38 -1.21
C TRP A 123 -0.33 13.45 -1.18
N PHE A 124 -1.49 14.00 -0.80
CA PHE A 124 -2.71 13.23 -0.64
C PHE A 124 -3.82 13.85 -1.45
N GLU A 125 -4.55 13.00 -2.15
CA GLU A 125 -5.62 13.39 -3.05
C GLU A 125 -6.84 12.49 -2.87
N GLU A 126 -8.00 13.06 -3.12
CA GLU A 126 -9.28 12.41 -3.12
C GLU A 126 -9.92 12.55 -4.51
N ALA A 127 -10.54 11.48 -4.98
CA ALA A 127 -11.25 11.47 -6.24
C ALA A 127 -12.50 12.36 -6.14
N ASN A 128 -12.72 13.15 -7.19
CA ASN A 128 -13.86 14.05 -7.31
C ASN A 128 -14.66 13.72 -8.58
N GLU A 129 -15.69 14.52 -8.85
CA GLU A 129 -16.44 14.46 -10.10
C GLU A 129 -15.53 14.44 -11.34
N ARG A 130 -16.02 13.82 -12.42
CA ARG A 130 -15.36 13.77 -13.73
C ARG A 130 -13.99 13.08 -13.74
N TYR A 131 -13.74 12.16 -12.81
CA TYR A 131 -12.48 11.42 -12.69
C TYR A 131 -11.27 12.31 -12.39
N GLU A 132 -11.50 13.45 -11.72
CA GLU A 132 -10.43 14.35 -11.31
C GLU A 132 -9.90 13.98 -9.92
N TRP A 133 -8.66 14.38 -9.63
CA TRP A 133 -8.03 14.28 -8.32
C TRP A 133 -8.00 15.66 -7.66
N GLN A 134 -8.44 15.74 -6.41
CA GLN A 134 -8.44 16.96 -5.62
C GLN A 134 -7.47 16.83 -4.45
N PRO A 135 -6.50 17.74 -4.28
CA PRO A 135 -5.60 17.74 -3.13
C PRO A 135 -6.35 17.86 -1.80
N ARG A 136 -5.89 17.10 -0.81
CA ARG A 136 -6.40 17.08 0.57
C ARG A 136 -5.24 17.16 1.56
N GLN A 137 -5.53 17.61 2.77
CA GLN A 137 -4.55 17.51 3.86
C GLN A 137 -4.46 16.06 4.34
N CYS A 138 -3.25 15.57 4.52
CA CYS A 138 -2.97 14.28 5.15
C CYS A 138 -1.81 14.42 6.12
N GLN A 139 -1.91 13.72 7.23
CA GLN A 139 -0.88 13.69 8.26
C GLN A 139 -0.11 12.36 8.24
N ALA A 140 0.09 11.79 7.04
CA ALA A 140 0.86 10.57 6.88
C ALA A 140 2.27 10.76 7.46
N ASN A 141 2.71 9.81 8.28
CA ASN A 141 4.06 9.77 8.82
C ASN A 141 4.89 8.75 8.04
N VAL A 142 6.01 9.19 7.50
CA VAL A 142 6.87 8.40 6.63
C VAL A 142 8.29 8.42 7.16
N ILE A 143 8.85 7.24 7.41
CA ILE A 143 10.22 7.08 7.94
C ILE A 143 10.97 6.09 7.05
N LEU A 144 12.15 6.50 6.58
CA LEU A 144 13.01 5.67 5.74
C LEU A 144 14.37 5.42 6.42
N ALA A 145 14.70 4.15 6.68
CA ALA A 145 16.03 3.71 7.11
C ALA A 145 16.40 2.34 6.51
N ASP A 146 16.32 1.27 7.29
CA ASP A 146 16.49 -0.13 6.82
C ASP A 146 15.23 -0.66 6.09
N CYS A 147 14.08 -0.08 6.43
CA CYS A 147 12.77 -0.26 5.82
C CYS A 147 12.17 1.12 5.56
N LEU A 148 11.11 1.15 4.74
CA LEU A 148 10.22 2.29 4.66
C LEU A 148 8.97 1.99 5.47
N ASP A 149 8.73 2.80 6.49
CA ASP A 149 7.54 2.76 7.32
C ASP A 149 6.59 3.89 6.94
N ILE A 150 5.31 3.55 6.78
CA ILE A 150 4.24 4.50 6.49
C ILE A 150 3.13 4.28 7.49
N ALA A 151 2.70 5.35 8.15
CA ALA A 151 1.46 5.37 8.92
C ALA A 151 0.52 6.42 8.33
N VAL A 152 -0.71 6.02 8.02
CA VAL A 152 -1.73 6.90 7.49
C VAL A 152 -2.86 7.01 8.51
N PRO A 153 -3.08 8.20 9.11
CA PRO A 153 -4.12 8.39 10.10
C PRO A 153 -5.50 8.28 9.48
N TRP A 154 -6.39 7.51 10.11
CA TRP A 154 -7.81 7.44 9.73
C TRP A 154 -8.50 8.81 9.81
N SER A 155 -8.02 9.70 10.69
CA SER A 155 -8.50 11.07 10.81
C SER A 155 -8.27 11.93 9.56
N SER A 156 -7.39 11.51 8.63
CA SER A 156 -7.16 12.22 7.36
C SER A 156 -8.33 12.07 6.38
N PHE A 157 -9.24 11.12 6.63
CA PHE A 157 -10.45 10.88 5.85
C PHE A 157 -11.60 10.47 6.80
N PRO A 158 -12.26 11.48 7.41
CA PRO A 158 -13.25 11.26 8.47
C PRO A 158 -14.54 10.64 7.95
N GLY A 159 -15.02 9.61 8.65
CA GLY A 159 -16.25 8.89 8.31
C GLY A 159 -16.02 7.67 7.41
N GLN A 160 -14.83 7.50 6.82
CA GLN A 160 -14.50 6.30 6.05
C GLN A 160 -13.72 5.23 6.84
N ALA A 161 -13.27 5.53 8.07
CA ALA A 161 -12.50 4.61 8.91
C ALA A 161 -13.20 3.26 9.17
N ASP A 162 -14.53 3.25 9.22
CA ASP A 162 -15.32 2.05 9.48
C ASP A 162 -15.48 1.13 8.25
N TYR A 163 -15.21 1.64 7.04
CA TYR A 163 -15.33 0.85 5.82
C TYR A 163 -14.08 -0.01 5.60
N PRO A 164 -14.24 -1.26 5.13
CA PRO A 164 -13.11 -1.98 4.56
C PRO A 164 -12.60 -1.22 3.34
N LEU A 165 -11.29 -1.15 3.18
CA LEU A 165 -10.64 -0.59 2.01
C LEU A 165 -9.77 -1.66 1.32
N ARG A 166 -9.65 -1.51 0.01
CA ARG A 166 -8.76 -2.32 -0.82
C ARG A 166 -7.72 -1.42 -1.45
N LEU A 167 -6.46 -1.76 -1.22
CA LEU A 167 -5.32 -0.92 -1.56
C LEU A 167 -4.38 -1.65 -2.53
N VAL A 168 -3.90 -0.92 -3.53
CA VAL A 168 -2.75 -1.31 -4.35
C VAL A 168 -1.60 -0.34 -4.07
N VAL A 169 -0.39 -0.87 -4.02
CA VAL A 169 0.83 -0.06 -4.05
C VAL A 169 1.37 -0.06 -5.46
N VAL A 170 1.55 1.11 -6.06
CA VAL A 170 2.19 1.27 -7.36
C VAL A 170 3.54 1.94 -7.18
N LEU A 171 4.54 1.41 -7.86
CA LEU A 171 5.87 1.98 -7.96
C LEU A 171 5.99 2.71 -9.28
N ALA A 172 6.44 3.95 -9.23
CA ALA A 172 6.61 4.80 -10.37
C ALA A 172 7.98 5.48 -10.38
N ASP A 173 8.36 5.95 -11.56
CA ASP A 173 9.52 6.82 -11.77
C ASP A 173 9.04 8.03 -12.57
N ALA A 174 9.11 9.21 -11.95
CA ALA A 174 8.64 10.47 -12.51
C ALA A 174 7.21 10.38 -13.10
N GLY A 175 6.26 9.86 -12.31
CA GLY A 175 4.87 9.69 -12.69
C GLY A 175 4.59 8.57 -13.72
N LYS A 176 5.59 7.74 -14.07
CA LYS A 176 5.43 6.61 -15.00
C LYS A 176 5.45 5.30 -14.24
N PHE A 177 4.46 4.46 -14.48
CA PHE A 177 4.36 3.12 -13.91
C PHE A 177 5.64 2.29 -14.17
N GLN A 178 6.13 1.62 -13.13
CA GLN A 178 7.23 0.66 -13.20
C GLN A 178 6.77 -0.75 -12.78
N SER A 179 6.07 -0.84 -11.65
CA SER A 179 5.54 -2.11 -11.12
C SER A 179 4.50 -1.84 -10.03
N TYR A 180 3.95 -2.90 -9.42
CA TYR A 180 3.00 -2.77 -8.32
C TYR A 180 3.05 -3.96 -7.36
N LEU A 181 2.51 -3.76 -6.17
CA LEU A 181 2.48 -4.72 -5.08
C LEU A 181 1.11 -4.70 -4.36
N PRO A 182 0.64 -5.85 -3.86
CA PRO A 182 1.06 -7.18 -4.26
C PRO A 182 0.61 -7.47 -5.71
N THR A 183 1.35 -8.30 -6.45
CA THR A 183 0.96 -8.57 -7.83
C THR A 183 -0.33 -9.39 -7.90
N GLY A 184 -1.24 -8.99 -8.79
CA GLY A 184 -2.50 -9.68 -9.04
C GLY A 184 -3.49 -9.62 -7.89
N GLN A 185 -3.21 -8.85 -6.84
CA GLN A 185 -3.98 -8.84 -5.60
C GLN A 185 -4.09 -7.41 -5.05
N LEU A 186 -5.01 -7.25 -4.10
CA LEU A 186 -5.18 -6.02 -3.32
C LEU A 186 -4.93 -6.33 -1.85
N ILE A 187 -4.43 -5.34 -1.12
CA ILE A 187 -4.30 -5.38 0.33
C ILE A 187 -5.65 -4.98 0.92
N ASN A 188 -6.21 -5.86 1.75
CA ASN A 188 -7.47 -5.59 2.45
C ASN A 188 -7.14 -5.03 3.85
N LEU A 189 -7.71 -3.87 4.18
CA LEU A 189 -7.56 -3.21 5.47
C LEU A 189 -8.92 -2.77 5.99
N GLN A 190 -9.12 -2.76 7.30
CA GLN A 190 -10.31 -2.21 7.96
C GLN A 190 -9.94 -1.76 9.37
N ALA A 191 -10.34 -0.56 9.80
CA ALA A 191 -9.96 -0.06 11.13
C ALA A 191 -10.54 -0.91 12.27
N ARG A 192 -11.77 -1.41 12.08
CA ARG A 192 -12.39 -2.36 13.01
C ARG A 192 -11.88 -3.76 12.74
N TRP A 193 -11.07 -4.25 13.66
CA TRP A 193 -10.67 -5.64 13.69
C TRP A 193 -11.86 -6.53 14.05
N THR A 194 -12.35 -7.33 13.10
CA THR A 194 -13.45 -8.28 13.31
C THR A 194 -12.98 -9.69 13.69
N GLY A 195 -11.67 -9.89 13.90
CA GLY A 195 -11.07 -11.21 13.94
C GLY A 195 -10.58 -11.62 12.54
N ALA A 196 -9.69 -12.61 12.47
CA ALA A 196 -9.37 -13.20 11.18
C ALA A 196 -10.60 -13.98 10.72
N ASP A 197 -11.40 -13.39 9.83
CA ASP A 197 -12.26 -14.21 8.98
C ASP A 197 -11.33 -15.17 8.25
N SER A 198 -11.43 -16.45 8.61
CA SER A 198 -10.93 -17.57 7.84
C SER A 198 -11.67 -17.56 6.50
N GLY A 199 -11.22 -16.70 5.59
CA GLY A 199 -11.69 -16.67 4.22
C GLY A 199 -11.22 -17.96 3.56
N ASP A 200 -12.13 -18.93 3.51
CA ASP A 200 -12.09 -20.02 2.57
C ASP A 200 -11.70 -19.46 1.20
N HIS A 201 -10.62 -19.99 0.65
CA HIS A 201 -10.28 -19.81 -0.75
C HIS A 201 -11.37 -20.50 -1.58
N GLU A 202 -12.48 -19.82 -1.85
CA GLU A 202 -13.30 -20.12 -3.02
C GLU A 202 -12.49 -19.71 -4.26
N LEU A 203 -11.71 -20.67 -4.73
CA LEU A 203 -11.23 -20.75 -6.10
C LEU A 203 -12.46 -20.80 -7.01
N TYR A 204 -12.86 -19.66 -7.56
CA TYR A 204 -13.67 -19.65 -8.76
C TYR A 204 -12.74 -19.85 -9.97
N CYS A 205 -12.80 -21.08 -10.51
CA CYS A 205 -12.41 -21.62 -11.82
C CYS A 205 -11.25 -20.96 -12.59
#